data_AF-A0AA37QKA6-F1
#
_entry.id   AF-A0AA37QKA6-F1
#
_cell.length_a   1.000
_cell.length_b   1.000
_cell.length_c   1.000
_cell.angle_alpha   90.00
_cell.angle_beta   90.00
_cell.angle_gamma   90.00
#
_symmetry.space_group_name_H-M   'P 1'
#
loop_
_entity.id
_entity.type
_entity.pdbx_description
1 polymer ?
#
loop_
_entity_poly.entity_id
_entity_poly.type
_entity_poly.pdbx_seq_one_letter_code
_entity_poly.pdbx_strand_id
1 'polypeptide(L)'
;MTTAQAGPAGADEAPAPHTADARPRALIDGSNVAHATEGGARLANILLVRDRLLAQGFDPIIVADAALRHQIDDGVHYESLVGSGEIHQAPAGTDADYFLLSFAKELDASLVSNDRFRDRSRQFAAVRRQIIRFMILADEVVFERRTGKRGAHAPTPGRERAQGRSRGSRPSRE
;
A
#
# COMPACT_ATOMS: atom_id res chain seq x y z
N MET A 1 16.98 53.23 -11.28
CA MET A 1 16.84 52.64 -9.95
C MET A 1 16.00 51.37 -10.08
N THR A 2 16.64 50.23 -9.79
CA THR A 2 16.12 48.98 -9.17
C THR A 2 14.83 48.34 -9.74
N THR A 3 14.92 47.31 -10.58
CA THR A 3 14.86 45.84 -10.28
C THR A 3 13.72 45.37 -9.35
N ALA A 4 12.85 44.50 -9.89
CA ALA A 4 12.43 43.26 -9.25
C ALA A 4 11.89 42.26 -10.29
N GLN A 5 12.68 41.21 -10.53
CA GLN A 5 12.25 39.91 -11.05
C GLN A 5 11.64 39.09 -9.90
N ALA A 6 10.61 38.30 -10.20
CA ALA A 6 10.25 37.04 -9.55
C ALA A 6 9.03 36.47 -10.31
N GLY A 7 8.94 35.26 -10.85
CA GLY A 7 9.77 34.07 -11.02
C GLY A 7 8.82 33.06 -11.71
N PRO A 8 9.24 32.20 -12.66
CA PRO A 8 8.27 31.34 -13.34
C PRO A 8 7.94 30.11 -12.51
N ALA A 9 6.63 29.84 -12.43
CA ALA A 9 5.96 28.54 -12.40
C ALA A 9 6.64 27.40 -11.62
N GLY A 10 6.05 27.05 -10.47
CA GLY A 10 6.15 25.70 -9.92
C GLY A 10 5.52 24.71 -10.90
N ALA A 11 6.33 24.24 -11.84
CA ALA A 11 6.01 23.07 -12.62
C ALA A 11 6.11 21.86 -11.69
N ASP A 12 4.96 21.23 -11.51
CA ASP A 12 4.76 19.81 -11.26
C ASP A 12 6.01 18.99 -11.63
N GLU A 13 6.86 18.74 -10.65
CA GLU A 13 8.11 17.99 -10.82
C GLU A 13 7.71 16.52 -10.94
N ALA A 14 7.37 16.12 -12.17
CA ALA A 14 7.10 14.74 -12.52
C ALA A 14 8.22 13.85 -11.93
N PRO A 15 7.88 12.78 -11.22
CA PRO A 15 8.85 12.06 -10.40
C PRO A 15 9.97 11.49 -11.29
N ALA A 16 11.21 11.75 -10.86
CA ALA A 16 12.43 11.32 -11.55
C ALA A 16 12.43 9.81 -11.88
N PRO A 17 13.04 9.39 -13.01
CA PRO A 17 13.07 8.00 -13.42
C PRO A 17 13.89 7.14 -12.44
N HIS A 18 13.41 5.92 -12.23
CA HIS A 18 13.90 4.98 -11.24
C HIS A 18 15.32 4.46 -11.53
N THR A 19 16.21 4.62 -10.54
CA THR A 19 17.47 3.86 -10.45
C THR A 19 17.16 2.46 -9.88
N ALA A 20 17.89 1.44 -10.31
CA ALA A 20 17.62 0.01 -10.04
C ALA A 20 17.60 -0.42 -8.55
N ASP A 21 17.90 0.49 -7.61
CA ASP A 21 17.88 0.26 -6.15
C ASP A 21 16.64 0.86 -5.44
N ALA A 22 15.70 1.46 -6.18
CA ALA A 22 14.50 2.06 -5.61
C ALA A 22 13.50 0.98 -5.14
N ARG A 23 12.93 1.17 -3.93
CA ARG A 23 11.86 0.32 -3.40
C ARG A 23 10.66 0.30 -4.37
N PRO A 24 9.97 -0.84 -4.55
CA PRO A 24 8.78 -0.89 -5.38
C PRO A 24 7.70 0.04 -4.80
N ARG A 25 7.09 0.85 -5.65
CA ARG A 25 6.01 1.77 -5.24
C ARG A 25 4.68 1.02 -5.10
N ALA A 26 3.93 1.35 -4.07
CA ALA A 26 2.57 0.87 -3.86
C ALA A 26 1.61 2.05 -3.74
N LEU A 27 0.69 2.19 -4.69
CA LEU A 27 -0.36 3.20 -4.64
C LEU A 27 -1.53 2.65 -3.83
N ILE A 28 -1.86 3.28 -2.71
CA ILE A 28 -2.95 2.87 -1.81
C ILE A 28 -4.19 3.67 -2.16
N ASP A 29 -5.28 2.98 -2.49
CA ASP A 29 -6.62 3.55 -2.59
C ASP A 29 -7.19 3.78 -1.19
N GLY A 30 -6.95 4.97 -0.65
CA GLY A 30 -7.29 5.33 0.72
C GLY A 30 -8.79 5.25 1.02
N SER A 31 -9.64 5.56 0.03
CA SER A 31 -11.09 5.46 0.19
C SER A 31 -11.55 4.00 0.30
N ASN A 32 -11.08 3.14 -0.60
CA ASN A 32 -11.41 1.71 -0.53
C ASN A 32 -10.85 1.05 0.74
N VAL A 33 -9.62 1.40 1.12
CA VAL A 33 -8.97 0.87 2.31
C VAL A 33 -9.66 1.33 3.58
N ALA A 34 -10.06 2.60 3.69
CA ALA A 34 -10.79 3.09 4.84
C ALA A 34 -12.07 2.29 5.09
N HIS A 35 -12.79 1.93 4.02
CA HIS A 35 -14.04 1.17 4.05
C HIS A 35 -13.87 -0.36 4.04
N ALA A 36 -12.64 -0.87 4.20
CA ALA A 36 -12.37 -2.31 4.10
C ALA A 36 -12.98 -3.17 5.23
N THR A 37 -13.37 -2.55 6.33
CA THR A 37 -14.01 -3.20 7.48
C THR A 37 -15.42 -2.68 7.70
N GLU A 38 -16.25 -3.44 8.41
CA GLU A 38 -17.59 -2.99 8.78
C GLU A 38 -17.57 -1.77 9.72
N GLY A 39 -18.62 -0.94 9.63
CA GLY A 39 -18.81 0.22 10.50
C GLY A 39 -18.31 1.56 9.95
N GLY A 40 -18.08 1.67 8.64
CA GLY A 40 -17.74 2.94 7.97
C GLY A 40 -16.25 3.12 7.70
N ALA A 41 -15.88 4.31 7.21
CA ALA A 41 -14.51 4.65 6.86
C ALA A 41 -13.65 4.84 8.12
N ARG A 42 -12.57 4.06 8.22
CA ARG A 42 -11.64 4.13 9.36
C ARG A 42 -10.24 4.53 8.93
N LEU A 43 -9.68 5.56 9.57
CA LEU A 43 -8.29 5.95 9.35
C LEU A 43 -7.32 4.84 9.74
N ALA A 44 -7.63 4.09 10.80
CA ALA A 44 -6.81 2.96 11.26
C ALA A 44 -6.53 1.94 10.14
N ASN A 45 -7.52 1.67 9.27
CA ASN A 45 -7.33 0.74 8.15
C ASN A 45 -6.26 1.23 7.17
N ILE A 46 -6.26 2.53 6.86
CA ILE A 46 -5.26 3.14 5.95
C ILE A 46 -3.86 2.99 6.55
N LEU A 47 -3.71 3.31 7.84
CA LEU A 47 -2.43 3.24 8.55
C LEU A 47 -1.91 1.80 8.64
N LEU A 48 -2.79 0.84 8.95
CA LEU A 48 -2.44 -0.58 8.99
C LEU A 48 -1.91 -1.08 7.63
N VAL A 49 -2.58 -0.72 6.54
CA VAL A 49 -2.14 -1.10 5.19
C VAL A 49 -0.81 -0.45 4.82
N ARG A 50 -0.65 0.86 5.11
CA ARG A 50 0.60 1.60 4.92
C ARG A 50 1.77 0.93 5.65
N ASP A 51 1.61 0.68 6.94
CA ASP A 51 2.66 0.13 7.80
C ASP A 51 3.01 -1.30 7.38
N ARG A 52 2.02 -2.08 6.94
CA ARG A 52 2.23 -3.41 6.38
C ARG A 52 3.04 -3.38 5.10
N LEU A 53 2.80 -2.42 4.20
CA LEU A 53 3.54 -2.25 2.94
C LEU A 53 4.99 -1.81 3.20
N LEU A 54 5.19 -0.85 4.10
CA LEU A 54 6.53 -0.45 4.56
C LEU A 54 7.32 -1.65 5.10
N ALA A 55 6.69 -2.49 5.92
CA ALA A 55 7.31 -3.71 6.45
C ALA A 55 7.63 -4.76 5.35
N GLN A 56 6.99 -4.70 4.18
CA GLN A 56 7.31 -5.54 3.02
C GLN A 56 8.35 -4.91 2.08
N GLY A 57 8.86 -3.72 2.41
CA GLY A 57 9.86 -3.02 1.61
C GLY A 57 9.28 -2.21 0.46
N PHE A 58 7.97 -1.95 0.44
CA PHE A 58 7.37 -1.02 -0.51
C PHE A 58 7.56 0.44 -0.09
N ASP A 59 7.41 1.33 -1.06
CA ASP A 59 7.26 2.77 -0.88
C ASP A 59 5.78 3.14 -1.10
N PRO A 60 4.96 3.26 -0.03
CA PRO A 60 3.53 3.50 -0.15
C PRO A 60 3.22 4.97 -0.45
N ILE A 61 2.30 5.19 -1.39
CA ILE A 61 1.74 6.50 -1.72
C ILE A 61 0.24 6.39 -1.50
N ILE A 62 -0.32 7.18 -0.58
CA ILE A 62 -1.76 7.11 -0.27
C ILE A 62 -2.50 8.16 -1.07
N VAL A 63 -3.51 7.73 -1.83
CA VAL A 63 -4.43 8.61 -2.56
C VAL A 63 -5.86 8.29 -2.16
N ALA A 64 -6.60 9.30 -1.74
CA ALA A 64 -7.99 9.18 -1.34
C ALA A 64 -8.90 10.11 -2.15
N ASP A 65 -10.17 9.71 -2.31
CA ASP A 65 -11.21 10.61 -2.83
C ASP A 65 -11.38 11.80 -1.87
N ALA A 66 -11.59 13.00 -2.42
CA ALA A 66 -11.92 14.20 -1.66
C ALA A 66 -13.16 14.00 -0.74
N ALA A 67 -14.11 13.14 -1.14
CA ALA A 67 -15.30 12.83 -0.34
C ALA A 67 -14.98 12.09 0.97
N LEU A 68 -13.85 11.36 1.05
CA LEU A 68 -13.49 10.54 2.23
C LEU A 68 -13.40 11.38 3.50
N ARG A 69 -12.93 12.63 3.39
CA ARG A 69 -12.74 13.53 4.53
C ARG A 69 -14.02 13.79 5.35
N HIS A 70 -15.19 13.61 4.74
CA HIS A 70 -16.49 13.79 5.39
C HIS A 70 -17.08 12.49 5.96
N GLN A 71 -16.44 11.36 5.70
CA GLN A 71 -16.93 10.02 6.06
C GLN A 71 -16.05 9.33 7.10
N ILE A 72 -14.79 9.75 7.21
CA ILE A 72 -13.79 9.10 8.05
C ILE A 72 -14.03 9.37 9.54
N ASP A 73 -13.79 8.35 10.36
CA ASP A 73 -13.99 8.38 11.82
C ASP A 73 -13.13 9.43 12.55
N ASP A 74 -11.85 9.53 12.18
CA ASP A 74 -10.90 10.49 12.75
C ASP A 74 -10.51 11.56 11.73
N GLY A 75 -11.43 12.51 11.51
CA GLY A 75 -11.25 13.60 10.55
C GLY A 75 -10.07 14.54 10.90
N VAL A 76 -9.82 14.80 12.18
CA VAL A 76 -8.75 15.72 12.60
C VAL A 76 -7.38 15.14 12.25
N HIS A 77 -7.15 13.87 12.59
CA HIS A 77 -5.90 13.20 12.25
C HIS A 77 -5.75 13.00 10.75
N TYR A 78 -6.83 12.65 10.05
CA TYR A 78 -6.82 12.55 8.59
C TYR A 78 -6.39 13.87 7.92
N GLU A 79 -6.94 15.01 8.34
CA GLU A 79 -6.56 16.32 7.80
C GLU A 79 -5.11 16.69 8.11
N SER A 80 -4.58 16.27 9.28
CA SER A 80 -3.16 16.43 9.59
C SER A 80 -2.27 15.66 8.61
N LEU A 81 -2.64 14.42 8.26
CA LEU A 81 -1.90 13.58 7.30
C LEU A 81 -2.02 14.11 5.87
N VAL A 82 -3.15 14.72 5.52
CA VAL A 82 -3.30 15.44 4.25
C VAL A 82 -2.40 16.68 4.22
N GLY A 83 -2.38 17.45 5.32
CA GLY A 83 -1.55 18.64 5.45
C GLY A 83 -0.04 18.36 5.46
N SER A 84 0.38 17.19 5.97
CA SER A 84 1.78 16.74 5.92
C SER A 84 2.18 16.15 4.58
N GLY A 85 1.22 15.88 3.69
CA GLY A 85 1.45 15.22 2.40
C GLY A 85 1.59 13.70 2.49
N GLU A 86 1.25 13.08 3.62
CA GLU A 86 1.20 11.61 3.75
C GLU A 86 -0.02 11.00 3.06
N ILE A 87 -1.12 11.76 2.96
CA ILE A 87 -2.31 11.39 2.20
C ILE A 87 -2.57 12.46 1.13
N HIS A 88 -2.63 12.05 -0.13
CA HIS A 88 -3.00 12.92 -1.24
C HIS A 88 -4.49 12.80 -1.56
N GLN A 89 -5.17 13.92 -1.75
CA GLN A 89 -6.56 13.92 -2.22
C GLN A 89 -6.60 13.97 -3.75
N ALA A 90 -7.37 13.07 -4.36
CA ALA A 90 -7.67 13.17 -5.77
C ALA A 90 -8.45 14.48 -6.06
N PRO A 91 -8.23 15.12 -7.21
CA PRO A 91 -8.91 16.37 -7.52
C PRO A 91 -10.44 16.17 -7.55
N ALA A 92 -11.17 17.10 -6.93
CA ALA A 92 -12.63 17.07 -6.88
C ALA A 92 -13.25 17.06 -8.29
N GLY A 93 -14.29 16.26 -8.49
CA GLY A 93 -14.96 16.12 -9.80
C GLY A 93 -14.18 15.28 -10.83
N THR A 94 -13.06 14.67 -10.43
CA THR A 94 -12.37 13.66 -11.23
C THR A 94 -12.95 12.29 -10.93
N ASP A 95 -12.99 11.41 -11.94
CA ASP A 95 -13.22 9.99 -11.71
C ASP A 95 -12.02 9.41 -10.95
N ALA A 96 -12.19 9.20 -9.63
CA ALA A 96 -11.14 8.71 -8.75
C ALA A 96 -10.54 7.38 -9.25
N ASP A 97 -11.37 6.50 -9.83
CA ASP A 97 -10.91 5.24 -10.43
C ASP A 97 -9.95 5.51 -11.60
N TYR A 98 -10.28 6.46 -12.48
CA TYR A 98 -9.42 6.84 -13.60
C TYR A 98 -8.11 7.46 -13.11
N PHE A 99 -8.17 8.34 -12.12
CA PHE A 99 -6.99 9.00 -11.55
C PHE A 99 -6.05 7.97 -10.93
N LEU A 100 -6.55 7.09 -10.06
CA LEU A 100 -5.77 6.03 -9.41
C LEU A 100 -5.11 5.09 -10.43
N LEU A 101 -5.86 4.64 -11.44
CA LEU A 101 -5.33 3.74 -12.47
C LEU A 101 -4.28 4.43 -13.36
N SER A 102 -4.50 5.70 -13.71
CA SER A 102 -3.55 6.47 -14.52
C SER A 102 -2.27 6.75 -13.73
N PHE A 103 -2.41 7.12 -12.47
CA PHE A 103 -1.28 7.44 -11.62
C PHE A 103 -0.45 6.19 -11.27
N ALA A 104 -1.10 5.06 -10.98
CA ALA A 104 -0.41 3.79 -10.80
C ALA A 104 0.39 3.37 -12.06
N LYS A 105 -0.17 3.61 -13.25
CA LYS A 105 0.52 3.35 -14.51
C LYS A 105 1.75 4.24 -14.71
N GLU A 106 1.60 5.53 -14.43
CA GLU A 106 2.68 6.52 -14.58
C GLU A 106 3.84 6.26 -13.64
N LEU A 107 3.55 5.86 -12.40
CA LEU A 107 4.55 5.57 -11.37
C LEU A 107 5.13 4.15 -11.42
N ASP A 108 4.67 3.30 -12.36
CA ASP A 108 4.88 1.85 -12.36
C ASP A 108 4.65 1.22 -10.97
N ALA A 109 3.57 1.65 -10.31
CA ALA A 109 3.23 1.29 -8.94
C ALA A 109 2.18 0.18 -8.90
N SER A 110 2.29 -0.69 -7.89
CA SER A 110 1.25 -1.67 -7.59
C SER A 110 0.07 -1.00 -6.91
N LEU A 111 -1.15 -1.18 -7.41
CA LEU A 111 -2.36 -0.55 -6.85
C LEU A 111 -2.97 -1.44 -5.76
N VAL A 112 -3.11 -0.91 -4.55
CA VAL A 112 -3.70 -1.59 -3.40
C VAL A 112 -5.15 -1.13 -3.25
N SER A 113 -6.08 -1.99 -3.67
CA SER A 113 -7.53 -1.75 -3.62
C SER A 113 -8.26 -3.09 -3.73
N ASN A 114 -9.47 -3.18 -3.19
CA ASN A 114 -10.38 -4.30 -3.37
C ASN A 114 -11.41 -4.08 -4.51
N ASP A 115 -11.41 -2.89 -5.13
CA ASP A 115 -12.33 -2.58 -6.21
C ASP A 115 -11.97 -3.19 -7.56
N ARG A 116 -13.01 -3.62 -8.29
CA ARG A 116 -12.83 -4.36 -9.55
C ARG A 116 -12.56 -3.46 -10.74
N PHE A 117 -12.78 -2.13 -10.66
CA PHE A 117 -12.60 -1.18 -11.76
C PHE A 117 -13.23 -1.67 -13.08
N ARG A 118 -14.44 -2.22 -13.05
CA ARG A 118 -15.01 -3.03 -14.15
C ARG A 118 -15.09 -2.27 -15.48
N ASP A 119 -15.37 -0.98 -15.43
CA ASP A 119 -15.67 -0.15 -16.61
C ASP A 119 -14.40 0.36 -17.34
N ARG A 120 -13.22 0.19 -16.72
CA ARG A 120 -11.94 0.76 -17.20
C ARG A 120 -10.99 -0.30 -17.79
N SER A 121 -11.52 -1.45 -18.21
CA SER A 121 -10.76 -2.69 -18.47
C SER A 121 -9.82 -2.69 -19.66
N ARG A 122 -10.16 -2.01 -20.76
CA ARG A 122 -9.33 -2.05 -21.99
C ARG A 122 -8.09 -1.15 -21.91
N GLN A 123 -8.19 0.02 -21.30
CA GLN A 123 -7.12 1.03 -21.27
C GLN A 123 -6.05 0.75 -20.20
N PHE A 124 -6.41 0.06 -19.10
CA PHE A 124 -5.55 -0.15 -17.93
C PHE A 124 -5.22 -1.63 -17.67
N ALA A 125 -5.20 -2.46 -18.71
CA ALA A 125 -4.95 -3.90 -18.59
C ALA A 125 -3.62 -4.24 -17.89
N ALA A 126 -2.58 -3.40 -18.06
CA ALA A 126 -1.28 -3.56 -17.39
C ALA A 126 -1.39 -3.36 -15.87
N VAL A 127 -2.04 -2.28 -15.42
CA VAL A 127 -2.22 -1.95 -14.00
C VAL A 127 -3.04 -3.02 -13.29
N ARG A 128 -4.06 -3.59 -13.94
CA ARG A 128 -4.88 -4.67 -13.36
C ARG A 128 -4.07 -5.91 -12.95
N ARG A 129 -2.95 -6.18 -13.62
CA ARG A 129 -2.05 -7.28 -13.26
C ARG A 129 -1.30 -7.00 -11.96
N GLN A 130 -1.08 -5.72 -11.64
CA GLN A 130 -0.38 -5.22 -10.47
C GLN A 130 -1.31 -4.78 -9.33
N ILE A 131 -2.61 -5.08 -9.41
CA ILE A 131 -3.53 -4.84 -8.29
C ILE A 131 -3.25 -5.85 -7.18
N ILE A 132 -2.94 -5.34 -5.99
CA ILE A 132 -2.78 -6.08 -4.74
C ILE A 132 -4.10 -6.03 -3.99
N ARG A 133 -4.79 -7.17 -3.90
CA ARG A 133 -5.96 -7.34 -3.04
C ARG A 133 -5.53 -7.54 -1.60
N PHE A 134 -6.41 -7.24 -0.66
CA PHE A 134 -6.09 -7.38 0.75
C PHE A 134 -7.31 -7.74 1.59
N MET A 135 -7.05 -8.22 2.79
CA MET A 135 -8.04 -8.43 3.84
C MET A 135 -7.46 -7.94 5.17
N ILE A 136 -8.31 -7.36 6.02
CA ILE A 136 -7.96 -6.96 7.37
C ILE A 136 -8.66 -7.94 8.33
N LEU A 137 -7.89 -8.68 9.12
CA LEU A 137 -8.38 -9.65 10.11
C LEU A 137 -7.79 -9.31 11.47
N ALA A 138 -8.62 -8.92 12.44
CA ALA A 138 -8.19 -8.61 13.80
C ALA A 138 -6.95 -7.69 13.82
N ASP A 139 -7.02 -6.58 13.08
CA ASP A 139 -5.97 -5.57 12.90
C ASP A 139 -4.71 -6.06 12.13
N GLU A 140 -4.73 -7.26 11.56
CA GLU A 140 -3.66 -7.75 10.67
C GLU A 140 -4.05 -7.63 9.19
N VAL A 141 -3.15 -7.04 8.40
CA VAL A 141 -3.33 -6.91 6.94
C VAL A 141 -2.66 -8.08 6.21
N VAL A 142 -3.46 -8.80 5.44
CA VAL A 142 -3.02 -9.89 4.57
C VAL A 142 -3.21 -9.48 3.11
N PHE A 143 -2.12 -9.45 2.34
CA PHE A 143 -2.16 -9.22 0.89
C PHE A 143 -2.34 -10.52 0.12
N GLU A 144 -3.19 -10.50 -0.91
CA GLU A 144 -3.32 -11.58 -1.88
C GLU A 144 -1.98 -11.75 -2.60
N ARG A 145 -1.27 -12.84 -2.29
CA ARG A 145 -0.10 -13.22 -3.07
C ARG A 145 -0.57 -13.81 -4.38
N ARG A 146 -0.58 -13.01 -5.44
CA ARG A 146 -0.56 -13.58 -6.79
C ARG A 146 0.75 -14.33 -6.95
N THR A 147 0.68 -15.64 -7.13
CA THR A 147 1.79 -16.52 -7.53
C THR A 147 2.24 -16.16 -8.94
N GLY A 148 2.80 -14.96 -9.11
CA GLY A 148 3.64 -14.60 -10.24
C GLY A 148 5.06 -15.03 -9.87
N LYS A 149 5.59 -16.05 -10.54
CA LYS A 149 7.00 -16.47 -10.45
C LYS A 149 7.93 -15.25 -10.27
N ARG A 150 8.54 -15.13 -9.09
CA ARG A 150 9.92 -14.65 -8.89
C ARG A 150 10.31 -14.90 -7.43
N GLY A 151 11.36 -15.71 -7.25
CA GLY A 151 12.14 -15.82 -6.01
C GLY A 151 11.54 -16.64 -4.88
N ALA A 152 11.73 -17.96 -4.92
CA ALA A 152 11.69 -18.77 -3.72
C ALA A 152 12.85 -18.35 -2.79
N HIS A 153 12.59 -17.56 -1.75
CA HIS A 153 13.30 -17.65 -0.47
C HIS A 153 12.63 -16.79 0.62
N ALA A 154 11.99 -17.44 1.60
CA ALA A 154 12.00 -16.96 2.97
C ALA A 154 11.81 -18.20 3.88
N PRO A 155 12.79 -18.54 4.73
CA PRO A 155 12.70 -19.70 5.60
C PRO A 155 11.68 -19.45 6.72
N THR A 156 10.88 -20.48 6.99
CA THR A 156 10.00 -20.57 8.15
C THR A 156 10.83 -20.37 9.45
N PRO A 157 10.44 -19.48 10.38
CA PRO A 157 11.08 -19.45 11.68
C PRO A 157 10.82 -20.77 12.40
N GLY A 158 11.92 -21.46 12.72
CA GLY A 158 11.93 -22.78 13.29
C GLY A 158 11.20 -22.83 14.63
N ARG A 159 10.28 -23.79 14.76
CA ARG A 159 9.85 -24.26 16.08
C ARG A 159 11.04 -24.93 16.76
N GLU A 160 11.48 -24.35 17.87
CA GLU A 160 12.39 -24.96 18.83
C GLU A 160 11.95 -26.40 19.15
N ARG A 161 12.80 -27.36 18.77
CA ARG A 161 12.73 -28.71 19.32
C ARG A 161 13.39 -28.69 20.69
N ALA A 162 12.56 -28.72 21.74
CA ALA A 162 13.00 -29.03 23.08
C ALA A 162 13.69 -30.40 23.09
N GLN A 163 15.01 -30.41 23.32
CA GLN A 163 15.78 -31.63 23.55
C GLN A 163 15.54 -32.10 24.99
N GLY A 164 14.57 -33.01 25.16
CA GLY A 164 14.48 -33.83 26.37
C GLY A 164 15.50 -34.96 26.30
N ARG A 165 16.70 -34.75 26.84
CA ARG A 165 17.62 -35.84 27.16
C ARG A 165 17.09 -36.58 28.38
N SER A 166 16.65 -37.83 28.22
CA SER A 166 16.64 -38.80 29.32
C SER A 166 17.52 -39.98 28.95
N ARG A 167 18.48 -40.25 29.85
CA ARG A 167 19.41 -41.36 29.82
C ARG A 167 18.75 -42.56 30.51
N GLY A 168 18.98 -43.75 29.97
CA GLY A 168 18.67 -45.04 30.60
C GLY A 168 18.26 -46.03 29.51
N SER A 169 18.75 -47.26 29.43
CA SER A 169 19.66 -48.04 30.25
C SER A 169 20.25 -49.13 29.35
N ARG A 170 21.48 -49.56 29.64
CA ARG A 170 22.19 -50.66 28.96
C ARG A 170 21.35 -51.95 28.96
N PRO A 171 21.61 -52.86 28.00
CA PRO A 171 21.90 -54.21 28.46
C PRO A 171 23.09 -54.87 27.76
N SER A 172 23.64 -55.84 28.49
CA SER A 172 24.34 -57.04 28.04
C SER A 172 25.79 -56.91 27.53
N ARG A 173 26.70 -57.46 28.34
CA ARG A 173 27.79 -58.30 27.85
C ARG A 173 27.73 -59.64 28.55
N GLU A 174 28.00 -60.67 27.76
CA GLU A 174 28.40 -62.04 28.14
C GLU A 174 29.54 -62.07 29.15
#